data_AF-A0A3D4XDC7-F1
#
_entry.id   AF-A0A3D4XDC7-F1
#
_cell.length_a   1.000
_cell.length_b   1.000
_cell.length_c   1.000
_cell.angle_alpha   90.00
_cell.angle_beta   90.00
_cell.angle_gamma   90.00
#
_symmetry.space_group_name_H-M   'P 1'
#
loop_
_entity.id
_entity.type
_entity.pdbx_description
1 polymer ?
#
loop_
_entity_poly.entity_id
_entity_poly.type
_entity_poly.pdbx_seq_one_letter_code
_entity_poly.pdbx_strand_id
1 'polypeptide(L)' 'MLEIKTAFGTFGNFTDLARYMLEEGITQVTVDAYYIFSKVAKITFSLDELRGRLRAGELA' A
#
# COMPACT_ATOMS: atom_id res chain seq x y z
N MET A 1 12.14 0.76 9.31
CA MET A 1 10.82 1.44 9.32
C MET A 1 10.26 1.30 7.92
N LEU A 2 9.12 0.62 7.77
CA LEU A 2 8.47 0.47 6.46
C LEU A 2 7.65 1.74 6.22
N GLU A 3 8.02 2.51 5.20
CA GLU A 3 7.26 3.70 4.79
C GLU A 3 6.63 3.40 3.43
N ILE A 4 5.29 3.35 3.42
CA ILE A 4 4.49 3.07 2.24
C ILE A 4 4.12 4.42 1.65
N LYS A 5 4.86 4.84 0.62
CA LYS A 5 4.57 6.11 -0.06
C LYS A 5 3.60 5.89 -1.20
N THR A 6 2.59 6.74 -1.26
CA THR A 6 1.57 6.73 -2.30
C THR A 6 1.34 8.14 -2.82
N ALA A 7 0.59 8.27 -3.91
CA ALA A 7 0.17 9.58 -4.42
C ALA A 7 -0.70 10.38 -3.43
N PHE A 8 -1.32 9.71 -2.45
CA PHE A 8 -2.24 10.31 -1.48
C PHE A 8 -1.58 10.63 -0.14
N GLY A 9 -0.36 10.14 0.09
CA GLY A 9 0.35 10.31 1.35
C GLY A 9 1.27 9.14 1.69
N THR A 10 1.89 9.24 2.86
CA THR A 10 2.77 8.21 3.42
C THR A 10 2.05 7.47 4.55
N PHE A 11 2.05 6.15 4.50
CA PHE A 11 1.43 5.29 5.49
C PHE A 11 2.48 4.44 6.21
N GLY A 12 2.27 4.19 7.50
CA GLY A 12 3.16 3.35 8.32
C GLY A 12 2.90 1.85 8.18
N ASN A 13 1.72 1.47 7.66
CA ASN A 13 1.33 0.08 7.41
C ASN A 13 0.27 0.00 6.30
N PHE A 14 0.08 -1.20 5.74
CA PHE A 14 -0.89 -1.42 4.65
C PHE A 14 -2.35 -1.40 5.12
N THR A 15 -2.61 -1.61 6.41
CA THR A 15 -3.96 -1.57 7.01
C THR A 15 -4.54 -0.16 7.00
N ASP A 16 -3.75 0.84 7.39
CA ASP A 16 -4.14 2.25 7.39
C ASP A 16 -4.36 2.73 5.96
N LEU A 17 -3.50 2.31 5.02
CA LEU A 17 -3.70 2.57 3.60
C LEU A 17 -5.03 1.97 3.09
N ALA A 18 -5.32 0.70 3.44
CA ALA A 18 -6.55 0.04 3.03
C ALA A 18 -7.80 0.73 3.59
N ARG A 19 -7.73 1.18 4.85
CA ARG A 19 -8.80 1.94 5.49
C ARG A 19 -9.02 3.29 4.78
N TYR A 20 -7.95 4.05 4.56
CA TYR A 20 -8.02 5.33 3.86
C TYR A 20 -8.62 5.18 2.46
N MET A 21 -8.18 4.16 1.71
CA MET A 21 -8.73 3.88 0.39
C MET A 21 -10.23 3.60 0.42
N LEU A 22 -10.72 2.90 1.45
CA LEU A 22 -12.15 2.63 1.60
C LEU A 22 -12.94 3.89 1.96
N GLU A 23 -12.44 4.72 2.86
CA GLU A 23 -13.09 5.96 3.30
C GLU A 23 -13.22 6.98 2.16
N GLU A 24 -12.17 7.11 1.35
CA GLU A 24 -12.12 8.07 0.24
C GLU A 24 -12.68 7.49 -1.08
N GLY A 25 -13.15 6.25 -1.08
CA GLY A 25 -13.65 5.58 -2.28
C GLY A 25 -12.58 5.32 -3.36
N ILE A 26 -11.32 5.21 -2.96
CA ILE A 26 -10.18 4.94 -3.85
C ILE A 26 -10.12 3.44 -4.15
N THR A 27 -10.22 3.08 -5.42
CA THR A 27 -10.21 1.68 -5.88
C THR A 27 -8.82 1.14 -6.16
N GLN A 28 -7.84 2.02 -6.41
CA GLN A 28 -6.48 1.66 -6.79
C GLN A 28 -5.47 2.67 -6.26
N VAL A 29 -4.33 2.17 -5.77
CA VAL A 29 -3.22 2.99 -5.29
C VAL A 29 -1.90 2.48 -5.83
N THR A 30 -1.00 3.40 -6.18
CA THR A 30 0.39 3.05 -6.50
C THR A 30 1.25 3.32 -5.27
N VAL A 31 1.97 2.28 -4.84
CA VAL A 31 2.88 2.29 -3.72
C VAL A 31 4.31 2.26 -4.24
N ASP A 32 5.13 3.20 -3.79
CA ASP A 32 6.58 3.17 -4.00
C ASP A 32 7.22 2.33 -2.88
N ALA A 33 7.64 1.11 -3.21
CA ALA A 33 8.40 0.26 -2.30
C ALA A 33 9.90 0.52 -2.47
N TYR A 34 10.55 0.98 -1.39
CA TYR A 34 12.00 1.20 -1.36
C TYR A 34 12.71 -0.09 -0.95
N TYR A 35 13.25 -0.82 -1.92
CA TYR A 35 14.20 -1.90 -1.62
C TYR A 35 15.60 -1.29 -1.44
N ILE A 36 16.29 -1.73 -0.39
CA ILE A 36 17.36 -1.03 0.36
C ILE A 36 18.56 -0.54 -0.49
N PHE A 37 18.72 -0.91 -1.76
CA PHE A 37 19.83 -0.42 -2.59
C PHE A 37 19.48 -0.24 -4.08
N SER A 38 18.66 0.76 -4.43
CA SER A 38 18.59 1.37 -5.79
C SER A 38 17.40 1.02 -6.71
N LYS A 39 16.34 0.33 -6.25
CA LYS A 39 15.13 0.15 -7.06
C LYS A 39 13.90 0.68 -6.34
N VAL A 40 13.35 1.76 -6.87
CA VAL A 40 11.97 2.20 -6.59
C VAL A 40 11.08 1.27 -7.41
N ALA A 41 10.49 0.28 -6.76
CA ALA A 41 9.45 -0.52 -7.38
C ALA A 41 8.11 0.17 -7.15
N LYS A 42 7.53 0.73 -8.22
CA LYS A 42 6.14 1.18 -8.22
C LYS A 42 5.24 -0.03 -8.37
N ILE A 43 4.50 -0.34 -7.32
CA ILE A 43 3.54 -1.44 -7.34
C ILE A 43 2.16 -0.83 -7.24
N THR A 44 1.32 -1.14 -8.21
CA THR A 44 -0.07 -0.71 -8.17
C THR A 44 -0.91 -1.81 -7.52
N PHE A 45 -1.60 -1.46 -6.44
CA PHE A 45 -2.52 -2.35 -5.73
C PHE A 45 -3.96 -1.88 -5.94
N SER A 46 -4.84 -2.79 -6.30
CA SER A 46 -6.28 -2.56 -6.13
C SER A 46 -6.68 -2.72 -4.66
N LEU A 47 -7.77 -2.08 -4.25
CA LEU A 47 -8.33 -2.21 -2.90
C LEU A 47 -8.65 -3.68 -2.57
N ASP A 48 -9.11 -4.45 -3.56
CA ASP A 48 -9.44 -5.86 -3.37
C ASP A 48 -8.19 -6.73 -3.16
N GLU A 49 -7.15 -6.56 -3.98
CA GLU A 49 -5.86 -7.22 -3.79
C GLU A 49 -5.22 -6.86 -2.46
N LEU A 50 -5.25 -5.57 -2.09
CA LEU A 50 -4.68 -5.09 -0.84
C LEU A 50 -5.36 -5.76 0.37
N ARG A 51 -6.69 -5.84 0.35
CA ARG A 51 -7.48 -6.54 1.39
C ARG A 51 -7.26 -8.05 1.38
N GLY A 52 -7.15 -8.66 0.19
CA GLY A 52 -6.86 -10.08 0.04
C GLY A 52 -5.52 -10.46 0.67
N ARG A 53 -4.48 -9.66 0.39
CA ARG A 53 -3.13 -9.85 0.93
C ARG A 53 -3.02 -9.55 2.43
N LEU A 54 -3.74 -8.54 2.92
CA LEU A 54 -3.86 -8.29 4.36
C LEU A 54 -4.51 -9.47 5.09
N ARG A 55 -5.57 -10.06 4.52
CA ARG A 55 -6.21 -11.26 5.07
C ARG A 55 -5.31 -12.50 5.02
N ALA A 56 -4.48 -12.61 3.99
CA ALA A 56 -3.50 -13.69 3.86
C ALA A 56 -2.29 -13.54 4.80
N GLY A 57 -2.14 -12.40 5.48
CA GLY A 57 -1.00 -12.12 6.36
C GLY A 57 0.30 -11.83 5.62
N GLU A 58 0.25 -11.62 4.30
CA GLU A 58 1.43 -11.37 3.46
C GLU A 58 1.97 -9.94 3.59
N LEU A 59 1.18 -9.03 4.19
CA LEU A 59 1.46 -7.61 4.35
C LEU A 59 1.49 -7.16 5.83
N ALA A 60 1.58 -8.12 6.76
CA ALA A 60 1.61 -7.91 8.21
C ALA A 60 2.99 -7.45 8.73
#